data_AF-A0A966Q584-F1
#
_entry.id   AF-A0A966Q584-F1
#
_cell.length_a   1.000
_cell.length_b   1.000
_cell.length_c   1.000
_cell.angle_alpha   90.00
_cell.angle_beta   90.00
_cell.angle_gamma   90.00
#
_symmetry.space_group_name_H-M   'P 1'
#
loop_
_entity.id
_entity.type
_entity.pdbx_description
1 polymer ?
#
loop_
_entity_poly.entity_id
_entity_poly.type
_entity_poly.pdbx_seq_one_letter_code
_entity_poly.pdbx_strand_id
1 'polypeptide(L)'
;MSPMENPLPSAGLCSSCHHGQYQEQIEDYVVPLRNGDQCMVSQMEYLRCERCGHGVVPWASVERIDHAVARHTGILSPDELRRIRMKLNPDEATWAESIGVGEETWKEWENGQASMSRYMVYFIRAIDRFPEVYKWVAERAWKR
;
A
#
# COMPACT_ATOMS: atom_id res chain seq x y z
N MET A 1 6.86 19.26 16.67
CA MET A 1 6.74 19.15 15.20
C MET A 1 5.26 19.08 14.91
N SER A 2 4.65 20.22 14.54
CA SER A 2 3.22 20.29 14.24
C SER A 2 2.93 19.71 12.86
N PRO A 3 1.80 19.02 12.66
CA PRO A 3 1.39 18.52 11.35
C PRO A 3 1.15 19.71 10.43
N MET A 4 1.72 19.65 9.21
CA MET A 4 1.42 20.62 8.16
C MET A 4 -0.06 20.49 7.80
N GLU A 5 -0.87 21.42 8.29
CA GLU A 5 -2.19 21.69 7.75
C GLU A 5 -2.01 21.96 6.25
N ASN A 6 -2.43 21.00 5.43
CA ASN A 6 -2.52 21.19 3.99
C ASN A 6 -3.67 22.17 3.77
N PRO A 7 -3.43 23.44 3.38
CA PRO A 7 -4.51 24.39 3.25
C PRO A 7 -5.33 23.94 2.06
N LEU A 8 -6.53 23.40 2.33
CA LEU A 8 -7.57 23.33 1.32
C LEU A 8 -7.67 24.73 0.69
N PRO A 9 -7.56 24.86 -0.65
CA PRO A 9 -7.70 26.16 -1.30
C PRO A 9 -9.02 26.80 -0.86
N SER A 10 -8.98 28.11 -0.65
CA SER A 10 -10.09 28.92 -0.14
C SER A 10 -11.41 28.58 -0.85
N ALA A 11 -12.38 28.08 -0.06
CA ALA A 11 -13.79 27.87 -0.40
C ALA A 11 -14.06 27.39 -1.84
N GLY A 12 -13.92 26.08 -2.09
CA GLY A 12 -14.47 25.40 -3.27
C GLY A 12 -13.75 25.64 -4.59
N LEU A 13 -12.70 26.46 -4.61
CA LEU A 13 -11.92 26.73 -5.82
C LEU A 13 -10.82 25.68 -6.03
N CYS A 14 -10.53 25.41 -7.30
CA CYS A 14 -9.50 24.47 -7.72
C CYS A 14 -8.11 24.92 -7.27
N SER A 15 -7.33 24.03 -6.64
CA SER A 15 -5.98 24.32 -6.16
C SER A 15 -4.95 24.50 -7.29
N SER A 16 -5.25 24.04 -8.50
CA SER A 16 -4.34 24.18 -9.65
C SER A 16 -4.58 25.46 -10.45
N CYS A 17 -5.85 25.76 -10.78
CA CYS A 17 -6.16 26.92 -11.61
C CYS A 17 -6.74 28.09 -10.82
N HIS A 18 -7.16 27.93 -9.56
CA HIS A 18 -7.79 28.94 -8.72
C HIS A 18 -9.08 29.59 -9.24
N HIS A 19 -9.61 29.12 -10.38
CA HIS A 19 -10.76 29.74 -11.05
C HIS A 19 -11.94 28.80 -11.28
N GLY A 20 -11.71 27.48 -11.34
CA GLY A 20 -12.77 26.49 -11.51
C GLY A 20 -13.19 25.88 -10.18
N GLN A 21 -14.38 25.29 -10.13
CA GLN A 21 -14.84 24.53 -8.97
C GLN A 21 -14.63 23.03 -9.17
N TYR A 22 -14.50 22.30 -8.07
CA TYR A 22 -14.46 20.84 -8.08
C TYR A 22 -15.86 20.26 -8.17
N GLN A 23 -16.06 19.31 -9.08
CA GLN A 23 -17.26 18.51 -9.18
C GLN A 23 -16.93 17.05 -8.83
N GLU A 24 -17.83 16.38 -8.12
CA GLU A 24 -17.74 14.95 -7.83
C GLU A 24 -17.89 14.15 -9.13
N GLN A 25 -17.05 13.12 -9.27
CA GLN A 25 -17.03 12.22 -10.41
C GLN A 25 -16.98 10.79 -9.89
N ILE A 26 -17.69 9.89 -10.58
CA ILE A 26 -17.67 8.44 -10.33
C ILE A 26 -17.37 7.75 -11.66
N GLU A 27 -16.10 7.44 -11.88
CA GLU A 27 -15.62 6.86 -13.14
C GLU A 27 -14.49 5.88 -12.89
N ASP A 28 -14.05 5.18 -13.93
CA ASP A 28 -12.85 4.36 -13.85
C ASP A 28 -11.62 5.27 -13.77
N TYR A 29 -10.85 5.12 -12.69
CA TYR A 29 -9.68 5.94 -12.39
C TYR A 29 -8.40 5.15 -12.64
N VAL A 30 -7.53 5.69 -13.50
CA VAL A 30 -6.26 5.05 -13.85
C VAL A 30 -5.14 5.63 -12.99
N VAL A 31 -4.53 4.76 -12.18
CA VAL A 31 -3.38 5.07 -11.34
C VAL A 31 -2.11 4.70 -12.11
N PRO A 32 -1.30 5.68 -12.54
CA PRO A 32 0.00 5.39 -13.14
C PRO A 32 0.96 4.87 -12.07
N LEU A 33 1.58 3.72 -12.34
CA LEU A 33 2.54 3.09 -11.45
C LEU A 33 3.97 3.51 -11.81
N ARG A 34 4.87 3.45 -10.83
CA ARG A 34 6.28 3.87 -11.01
C ARG A 34 7.04 3.08 -12.08
N ASN A 35 6.60 1.87 -12.38
CA ASN A 35 7.19 0.99 -13.41
C ASN A 35 6.65 1.25 -14.82
N GLY A 36 5.75 2.22 -15.00
CA GLY A 36 5.11 2.52 -16.28
C GLY A 36 3.81 1.75 -16.54
N ASP A 37 3.43 0.81 -15.66
CA ASP A 37 2.14 0.13 -15.74
C ASP A 37 1.00 1.03 -15.26
N GLN A 38 -0.23 0.63 -15.57
CA GLN A 38 -1.44 1.37 -15.23
C GLN A 38 -2.42 0.46 -14.46
N CYS A 39 -2.74 0.86 -13.24
CA CYS A 39 -3.75 0.18 -12.42
C CYS A 39 -5.09 0.89 -12.54
N MET A 40 -6.13 0.17 -12.93
CA MET A 40 -7.49 0.71 -13.04
C MET A 40 -8.29 0.44 -11.76
N VAL A 41 -8.90 1.49 -11.22
CA VAL A 41 -9.84 1.43 -10.09
C VAL A 41 -11.22 1.78 -10.61
N SER A 42 -12.09 0.78 -10.73
CA SER A 42 -13.44 1.01 -11.26
C SER A 42 -14.34 1.77 -10.28
N GLN A 43 -15.23 2.61 -10.81
CA GLN A 43 -16.23 3.35 -10.01
C GLN A 43 -15.60 4.10 -8.84
N MET A 44 -14.54 4.85 -9.12
CA MET A 44 -13.77 5.60 -8.14
C MET A 44 -14.39 6.98 -7.94
N GLU A 45 -14.63 7.34 -6.69
CA GLU A 45 -15.13 8.66 -6.31
C GLU A 45 -13.93 9.63 -6.18
N TYR A 46 -13.89 10.63 -7.05
CA TYR A 46 -12.88 11.68 -7.03
C TYR A 46 -13.47 13.04 -7.43
N LEU A 47 -12.76 14.11 -7.12
CA LEU A 47 -13.13 15.47 -7.48
C LEU A 47 -12.38 15.88 -8.75
N ARG A 48 -13.06 16.43 -9.75
CA ARG A 48 -12.44 16.98 -10.96
C ARG A 48 -12.82 18.44 -11.13
N CYS A 49 -11.83 19.29 -11.39
CA CYS A 49 -12.07 20.69 -11.71
C CYS A 49 -12.74 20.80 -13.08
N GLU A 50 -13.89 21.48 -13.14
CA GLU A 50 -14.65 21.68 -14.39
C GLU A 50 -13.90 22.54 -15.44
N ARG A 51 -12.92 23.34 -15.01
CA ARG A 51 -12.21 24.29 -15.90
C ARG A 51 -10.89 23.75 -16.44
N CYS A 52 -10.06 23.17 -15.57
CA CYS A 52 -8.69 22.73 -15.94
C CYS A 52 -8.49 21.21 -15.88
N GLY A 53 -9.50 20.45 -15.44
CA GLY A 53 -9.41 19.00 -15.33
C GLY A 53 -8.55 18.48 -14.18
N HIS A 54 -8.00 19.36 -13.32
CA HIS A 54 -7.25 18.94 -12.14
C HIS A 54 -8.10 18.03 -11.24
N GLY A 55 -7.58 16.85 -10.94
CA GLY A 55 -8.26 15.84 -10.12
C GLY A 55 -7.72 15.80 -8.70
N VAL A 56 -8.60 15.64 -7.70
CA VAL A 56 -8.24 15.41 -6.30
C VAL A 56 -8.95 14.15 -5.84
N VAL A 57 -8.21 13.22 -5.26
CA VAL A 57 -8.77 12.01 -4.65
C VAL A 57 -9.05 12.29 -3.17
N PRO A 58 -10.31 12.20 -2.70
CA PRO A 58 -10.64 12.33 -1.28
C PRO A 58 -9.95 11.24 -0.46
N TRP A 59 -9.62 11.55 0.81
CA TRP A 59 -8.98 10.60 1.71
C TRP A 59 -9.76 9.28 1.86
N ALA A 60 -11.09 9.35 1.90
CA ALA A 60 -11.97 8.18 1.98
C ALA A 60 -11.81 7.22 0.79
N SER A 61 -11.35 7.71 -0.37
CA SER A 61 -11.17 6.89 -1.57
C SER A 61 -9.75 6.36 -1.71
N VAL A 62 -8.76 6.87 -0.95
CA VAL A 62 -7.34 6.49 -1.06
C VAL A 62 -7.12 5.00 -0.80
N GLU A 63 -7.81 4.43 0.19
CA GLU A 63 -7.70 3.01 0.52
C GLU A 63 -8.08 2.10 -0.67
N ARG A 64 -9.03 2.53 -1.52
CA ARG A 64 -9.41 1.80 -2.73
C ARG A 64 -8.30 1.80 -3.78
N ILE A 65 -7.57 2.92 -3.90
CA ILE A 65 -6.37 3.01 -4.76
C ILE A 65 -5.31 2.07 -4.22
N ASP A 66 -4.99 2.14 -2.93
CA ASP A 66 -3.93 1.32 -2.32
C ASP A 66 -4.23 -0.17 -2.50
N HIS A 67 -5.48 -0.58 -2.25
CA HIS A 67 -5.89 -1.97 -2.48
C HIS A 67 -5.78 -2.35 -3.97
N ALA A 68 -6.24 -1.51 -4.89
CA ALA A 68 -6.18 -1.81 -6.31
C ALA A 68 -4.73 -1.92 -6.81
N VAL A 69 -3.86 -1.01 -6.38
CA VAL A 69 -2.43 -1.00 -6.70
C VAL A 69 -1.75 -2.23 -6.11
N ALA A 70 -1.99 -2.58 -4.84
CA ALA A 70 -1.44 -3.79 -4.22
C ALA A 70 -1.87 -5.06 -4.96
N ARG A 71 -3.16 -5.15 -5.34
CA ARG A 71 -3.70 -6.27 -6.14
C ARG A 71 -3.06 -6.33 -7.52
N HIS A 72 -2.90 -5.19 -8.19
CA HIS A 72 -2.39 -5.10 -9.56
C HIS A 72 -0.88 -5.36 -9.64
N THR A 73 -0.11 -4.86 -8.68
CA THR A 73 1.36 -5.02 -8.62
C THR A 73 1.79 -6.32 -7.95
N GLY A 74 0.88 -6.99 -7.24
CA GLY A 74 1.19 -8.16 -6.43
C GLY A 74 1.96 -7.85 -5.14
N ILE A 75 2.23 -6.57 -4.84
CA ILE A 75 2.90 -6.12 -3.61
C ILE A 75 2.01 -6.46 -2.40
N LEU A 76 2.62 -6.90 -1.30
CA LEU A 76 1.94 -7.07 -0.02
C LEU A 76 1.94 -5.74 0.72
N SER A 77 0.77 -5.27 1.15
CA SER A 77 0.65 -4.06 1.95
C SER A 77 1.21 -4.26 3.37
N PRO A 78 1.54 -3.17 4.10
CA PRO A 78 1.96 -3.26 5.50
C PRO A 78 0.96 -4.00 6.40
N ASP A 79 -0.35 -3.78 6.21
CA ASP A 79 -1.39 -4.47 6.96
C ASP A 79 -1.52 -5.95 6.58
N GLU A 80 -1.33 -6.30 5.31
CA GLU A 80 -1.27 -7.69 4.89
C GLU A 80 -0.09 -8.42 5.53
N LEU A 81 1.09 -7.80 5.57
CA LEU A 81 2.27 -8.37 6.23
C LEU A 81 2.02 -8.61 7.72
N ARG A 82 1.49 -7.62 8.43
CA ARG A 82 1.14 -7.74 9.86
C ARG A 82 0.12 -8.84 10.09
N ARG A 83 -0.92 -8.93 9.27
CA ARG A 83 -1.93 -9.99 9.34
C ARG A 83 -1.31 -11.39 9.16
N ILE A 84 -0.44 -11.54 8.16
CA ILE A 84 0.22 -12.83 7.86
C ILE A 84 1.12 -13.25 9.02
N ARG A 85 1.94 -12.32 9.55
CA ARG A 85 2.77 -12.57 10.72
C ARG A 85 1.92 -12.96 11.92
N MET A 86 0.95 -12.14 12.33
CA MET A 86 0.14 -12.40 13.53
C MET A 86 -0.61 -13.74 13.46
N LYS A 87 -0.98 -14.20 12.26
CA LYS A 87 -1.60 -15.53 12.04
C LYS A 87 -0.65 -16.69 12.33
N LEU A 88 0.67 -16.52 12.13
CA LEU A 88 1.65 -17.60 12.16
C LEU A 88 2.61 -17.52 13.35
N ASN A 89 3.10 -16.32 13.66
CA ASN A 89 3.93 -16.02 14.82
C ASN A 89 3.79 -14.54 15.21
N PRO A 90 3.27 -14.21 16.41
CA PRO A 90 3.11 -12.81 16.82
C PRO A 90 4.43 -12.10 17.13
N ASP A 91 5.55 -12.80 17.33
CA ASP A 91 6.84 -12.20 17.64
C ASP A 91 7.60 -11.77 16.36
N GLU A 92 7.93 -10.47 16.27
CA GLU A 92 8.57 -9.88 15.08
C GLU A 92 9.99 -10.40 14.86
N ALA A 93 10.77 -10.52 15.94
CA ALA A 93 12.17 -10.97 15.87
C ALA A 93 12.25 -12.41 15.38
N THR A 94 11.48 -13.31 15.99
CA THR A 94 11.43 -14.74 15.63
C THR A 94 10.88 -14.92 14.22
N TRP A 95 9.85 -14.17 13.84
CA TRP A 95 9.30 -14.21 12.48
C TRP A 95 10.36 -13.82 11.44
N ALA A 96 11.02 -12.67 11.63
CA ALA A 96 12.03 -12.15 10.73
C ALA A 96 13.19 -13.14 10.58
N GLU A 97 13.72 -13.65 11.69
CA GLU A 97 14.79 -14.64 11.71
C GLU A 97 14.38 -15.93 10.97
N SER A 98 13.16 -16.42 11.19
CA SER A 98 12.64 -17.65 10.56
C SER A 98 12.58 -17.56 9.03
N ILE A 99 12.30 -16.37 8.49
CA ILE A 99 12.23 -16.15 7.04
C ILE A 99 13.56 -15.63 6.45
N GLY A 100 14.61 -15.53 7.28
CA GLY A 100 15.96 -15.16 6.86
C GLY A 100 16.16 -13.67 6.61
N VAL A 101 15.43 -12.80 7.30
CA VAL A 101 15.57 -11.34 7.21
C VAL A 101 15.89 -10.73 8.60
N GLY A 102 16.49 -9.54 8.62
CA GLY A 102 16.69 -8.82 9.87
C GLY A 102 15.37 -8.31 10.45
N GLU A 103 15.26 -8.26 11.79
CA GLU A 103 14.07 -7.72 12.47
C GLU A 103 13.78 -6.27 12.05
N GLU A 104 14.82 -5.44 11.92
CA GLU A 104 14.69 -4.05 11.45
C GLU A 104 14.11 -3.98 10.03
N THR A 105 14.61 -4.83 9.13
CA THR A 105 14.09 -4.92 7.76
C THR A 105 12.62 -5.33 7.73
N TRP A 106 12.20 -6.27 8.59
CA TRP A 106 10.79 -6.65 8.70
C TRP A 106 9.93 -5.48 9.21
N LYS A 107 10.40 -4.75 10.24
CA LYS A 107 9.70 -3.57 10.76
C LYS A 107 9.54 -2.48 9.71
N GLU A 108 10.56 -2.21 8.91
CA GLU A 108 10.47 -1.26 7.80
C GLU A 108 9.38 -1.66 6.80
N TRP A 109 9.24 -2.96 6.49
CA TRP A 109 8.18 -3.44 5.59
C TRP A 109 6.79 -3.31 6.21
N GLU A 110 6.61 -3.67 7.49
CA GLU A 110 5.34 -3.51 8.21
C GLU A 110 4.95 -2.07 8.52
N ASN A 111 5.90 -1.13 8.40
CA ASN A 111 5.65 0.30 8.49
C ASN A 111 5.54 0.97 7.11
N GLY A 112 5.71 0.21 6.01
CA GLY A 112 5.69 0.74 4.65
C GLY A 112 6.88 1.66 4.32
N GLN A 113 7.97 1.57 5.09
CA GLN A 113 9.17 2.40 4.96
C GLN A 113 10.15 1.86 3.92
N ALA A 114 10.11 0.55 3.63
CA ALA A 114 10.95 -0.08 2.61
C ALA A 114 10.16 -1.05 1.72
N SER A 115 10.60 -1.20 0.47
CA SER A 115 10.02 -2.13 -0.50
C SER A 115 10.71 -3.49 -0.45
N MET A 116 9.93 -4.57 -0.53
CA MET A 116 10.44 -5.93 -0.69
C MET A 116 10.79 -6.25 -2.13
N SER A 117 11.72 -7.18 -2.31
CA SER A 117 11.95 -7.82 -3.61
C SER A 117 10.73 -8.66 -4.04
N ARG A 118 10.57 -8.86 -5.35
CA ARG A 118 9.48 -9.66 -5.91
C ARG A 118 9.50 -11.13 -5.43
N TYR A 119 10.69 -11.71 -5.24
CA TYR A 119 10.79 -13.09 -4.75
C TYR A 119 10.30 -13.21 -3.30
N MET A 120 10.60 -12.21 -2.45
CA MET A 120 10.20 -12.21 -1.05
C MET A 120 8.69 -12.10 -0.92
N VAL A 121 8.06 -11.25 -1.75
CA VAL A 121 6.61 -11.16 -1.86
C VAL A 121 5.97 -12.51 -2.17
N TYR A 122 6.49 -13.25 -3.17
CA TYR A 122 5.97 -14.59 -3.48
C TYR A 122 6.21 -15.59 -2.35
N PHE A 123 7.35 -15.51 -1.68
CA PHE A 123 7.67 -16.38 -0.56
C PHE A 123 6.72 -16.18 0.62
N ILE A 124 6.44 -14.92 1.01
CA ILE A 124 5.48 -14.60 2.08
C ILE A 124 4.06 -15.03 1.68
N ARG A 125 3.66 -14.85 0.41
CA ARG A 125 2.37 -15.35 -0.11
C ARG A 125 2.28 -16.89 -0.03
N ALA A 126 3.37 -17.58 -0.36
CA ALA A 126 3.44 -19.03 -0.23
C ALA A 126 3.29 -19.46 1.24
N ILE A 127 3.94 -18.75 2.16
CA ILE A 127 3.80 -18.98 3.61
C ILE A 127 2.35 -18.75 4.09
N ASP A 128 1.68 -17.66 3.68
CA ASP A 128 0.28 -17.40 4.09
C ASP A 128 -0.68 -18.49 3.56
N ARG A 129 -0.42 -18.97 2.33
CA ARG A 129 -1.22 -20.01 1.69
C ARG A 129 -0.94 -21.40 2.26
N PHE A 130 0.31 -21.69 2.59
CA PHE A 130 0.83 -22.98 3.02
C PHE A 130 1.62 -22.80 4.33
N PRO A 131 0.94 -22.72 5.50
CA PRO A 131 1.59 -22.53 6.80
C PRO A 131 2.68 -23.55 7.14
N GLU A 132 2.65 -24.74 6.54
CA GLU A 132 3.69 -25.76 6.63
C GLU A 132 5.05 -25.26 6.13
N VAL A 133 5.08 -24.33 5.18
CA VAL A 133 6.31 -23.69 4.71
C VAL A 133 6.94 -22.90 5.85
N TYR A 134 6.15 -22.14 6.62
CA TYR A 134 6.65 -21.41 7.79
C TYR A 134 7.23 -22.37 8.83
N LYS A 135 6.52 -23.46 9.16
CA LYS A 135 7.04 -24.47 10.10
C LYS A 135 8.38 -25.02 9.63
N TRP A 136 8.47 -25.38 8.35
CA TRP A 136 9.68 -25.96 7.77
C TRP A 136 10.88 -25.00 7.83
N VAL A 137 10.67 -23.70 7.57
CA VAL A 137 11.76 -22.69 7.68
C VAL A 137 12.05 -22.29 9.12
N ALA A 138 11.05 -22.18 9.99
CA ALA A 138 11.23 -21.81 11.41
C ALA A 138 12.01 -22.89 12.18
N GLU A 139 11.80 -24.17 11.88
CA GLU A 139 12.61 -25.28 12.42
C GLU A 139 14.11 -25.18 12.06
N ARG A 140 14.40 -24.49 10.96
CA ARG A 140 15.73 -24.28 10.38
C ARG A 140 16.18 -22.82 10.48
N ALA A 141 15.46 -22.00 11.26
CA ALA A 141 15.81 -20.61 11.52
C ALA A 141 17.30 -20.59 11.84
N TRP A 142 18.07 -19.82 11.07
CA TRP A 142 19.48 -20.04 10.82
C TRP A 142 20.27 -20.10 12.13
N LYS A 143 20.36 -21.32 12.70
CA LYS A 143 21.12 -21.57 13.90
C LYS A 143 22.58 -21.36 13.53
N ARG A 144 23.12 -20.23 13.96
CA ARG A 144 24.56 -20.01 14.00
C ARG A 144 25.24 -21.13 14.77
#